data_AF-A0A2N0NBE7-F1
#
_entry.id   AF-A0A2N0NBE7-F1
#
_cell.length_a   1.000
_cell.length_b   1.000
_cell.length_c   1.000
_cell.angle_alpha   90.00
_cell.angle_beta   90.00
_cell.angle_gamma   90.00
#
_symmetry.space_group_name_H-M   'P 1'
#
loop_
_entity.id
_entity.type
_entity.pdbx_description
1 polymer ?
#
loop_
_entity_poly.entity_id
_entity_poly.type
_entity_poly.pdbx_seq_one_letter_code
_entity_poly.pdbx_strand_id
1 'polypeptide(L)'
;MKKKLRRVNNIKKYLTKRSNNVEGDYFFVSINTPKNINHGEWYLSTKLGKGSHDTMMRSICINSGLNFKDRSITNHSMRSTGIYNLVESGVTLDEQMTFSRHKTIA
;
A
#
# COMPACT_ATOMS: atom_id res chain seq x y z
N MET A 1 4.45 0.08 -21.36
CA MET A 1 4.90 1.40 -20.82
C MET A 1 3.87 2.20 -20.02
N LYS A 2 2.59 2.29 -20.42
CA LYS A 2 1.56 3.16 -19.76
C LYS A 2 1.30 2.87 -18.26
N LYS A 3 1.39 1.60 -17.80
CA LYS A 3 1.14 1.23 -16.38
C LYS A 3 2.24 1.71 -15.41
N LYS A 4 3.50 1.82 -15.86
CA LYS A 4 4.65 2.22 -15.00
C LYS A 4 4.59 3.72 -14.64
N LEU A 5 4.21 4.58 -15.59
CA LEU A 5 4.00 6.01 -15.34
C LEU A 5 2.88 6.29 -14.33
N ARG A 6 1.79 5.50 -14.34
CA ARG A 6 0.64 5.69 -13.44
C ARG A 6 1.02 5.56 -11.96
N ARG A 7 1.89 4.60 -11.61
CA ARG A 7 2.29 4.35 -10.21
C ARG A 7 3.12 5.50 -9.64
N VAL A 8 4.09 5.99 -10.41
CA VAL A 8 4.94 7.13 -10.02
C VAL A 8 4.08 8.39 -9.86
N ASN A 9 3.11 8.61 -10.74
CA ASN A 9 2.21 9.76 -10.65
C ASN A 9 1.33 9.72 -9.40
N ASN A 10 0.88 8.53 -8.98
CA ASN A 10 0.11 8.39 -7.73
C ASN A 10 0.95 8.73 -6.50
N ILE A 11 2.22 8.28 -6.46
CA ILE A 11 3.15 8.63 -5.37
C ILE A 11 3.42 10.13 -5.36
N LYS A 12 3.70 10.74 -6.52
CA LYS A 12 3.91 12.20 -6.61
C LYS A 12 2.68 12.96 -6.11
N LYS A 13 1.48 12.56 -6.55
CA LYS A 13 0.21 13.17 -6.10
C LYS A 13 -0.04 13.00 -4.61
N TYR A 14 0.37 11.86 -4.03
CA TYR A 14 0.33 11.66 -2.59
C TYR A 14 1.27 12.66 -1.88
N LEU A 15 2.52 12.76 -2.34
CA LEU A 15 3.52 13.67 -1.76
C LEU A 15 3.11 15.15 -1.84
N THR A 16 2.46 15.59 -2.93
CA THR A 16 1.96 16.98 -3.02
C THR A 16 0.86 17.32 -2.02
N LYS A 17 0.20 16.30 -1.45
CA LYS A 17 -0.91 16.46 -0.48
C LYS A 17 -0.48 16.18 0.95
N ARG A 18 0.69 15.57 1.15
CA ARG A 18 1.26 15.25 2.45
C ARG A 18 1.78 16.53 3.07
N SER A 19 1.51 16.72 4.37
CA SER A 19 2.07 17.85 5.13
C SER A 19 3.61 17.78 5.10
N ASN A 20 4.28 18.93 5.14
CA ASN A 20 5.73 18.99 5.33
C ASN A 20 6.14 18.74 6.78
N ASN A 21 5.21 18.92 7.72
CA ASN A 21 5.46 18.84 9.17
C ASN A 21 5.11 17.45 9.72
N VAL A 22 5.62 16.39 9.10
CA VAL A 22 5.36 15.01 9.56
C VAL A 22 6.28 14.66 10.72
N GLU A 23 5.72 13.98 11.72
CA GLU A 23 6.45 13.49 12.88
C GLU A 23 7.32 12.30 12.47
N GLY A 24 8.56 12.56 12.06
CA GLY A 24 9.54 11.54 11.65
C GLY A 24 9.44 11.09 10.18
N ASP A 25 10.21 10.05 9.84
CA ASP A 25 10.44 9.63 8.45
C ASP A 25 9.42 8.63 7.90
N TYR A 26 8.17 8.67 8.40
CA TYR A 26 7.13 7.75 7.95
C TYR A 26 6.62 8.11 6.56
N PHE A 27 6.78 7.20 5.60
CA PHE A 27 6.28 7.43 4.24
C PHE A 27 4.75 7.59 4.21
N PHE A 28 4.01 6.68 4.86
CA PHE A 28 2.54 6.74 4.96
C PHE A 28 2.09 7.41 6.26
N VAL A 29 1.25 8.43 6.14
CA VAL A 29 0.67 9.17 7.27
C VAL A 29 -0.84 8.98 7.36
N SER A 30 -1.39 9.25 8.54
CA SER A 30 -2.82 9.08 8.80
C SER A 30 -3.69 9.97 7.92
N ILE A 31 -4.82 9.42 7.45
CA ILE A 31 -5.78 10.11 6.60
C ILE A 31 -6.65 11.01 7.49
N ASN A 32 -6.91 12.23 7.05
CA ASN A 32 -7.73 13.17 7.80
C ASN A 32 -9.23 12.81 7.68
N THR A 33 -10.07 13.47 8.48
CA THR A 33 -11.53 13.29 8.40
C THR A 33 -12.09 13.82 7.09
N PRO A 34 -13.24 13.31 6.59
CA PRO A 34 -13.88 13.82 5.37
C PRO A 34 -14.10 15.33 5.38
N LYS A 35 -14.45 15.90 6.53
CA LYS A 35 -14.63 17.34 6.72
C LYS A 35 -13.36 18.12 6.35
N ASN A 36 -12.21 17.70 6.86
CA ASN A 36 -10.93 18.39 6.61
C ASN A 36 -10.39 18.10 5.21
N ILE A 37 -10.62 16.90 4.67
CA ILE A 37 -10.29 16.57 3.27
C ILE A 37 -10.99 17.52 2.31
N ASN A 38 -12.26 17.86 2.57
CA ASN A 38 -13.02 18.81 1.75
C ASN A 38 -12.45 20.24 1.80
N HIS A 39 -11.67 20.57 2.83
CA HIS A 39 -10.93 21.84 2.93
C HIS A 39 -9.49 21.76 2.39
N GLY A 40 -9.10 20.62 1.79
CA GLY A 40 -7.77 20.44 1.21
C GLY A 40 -6.73 19.87 2.19
N GLU A 41 -7.12 19.53 3.42
CA GLU A 41 -6.22 18.93 4.42
C GLU A 41 -6.34 17.40 4.38
N TRP A 42 -5.58 16.77 3.48
CA TRP A 42 -5.75 15.34 3.19
C TRP A 42 -5.20 14.41 4.26
N TYR A 43 -4.10 14.79 4.91
CA TYR A 43 -3.37 13.92 5.82
C TYR A 43 -2.96 14.64 7.11
N LEU A 44 -2.85 13.86 8.18
CA LEU A 44 -2.29 14.27 9.46
C LEU A 44 -0.76 14.16 9.43
N SER A 45 -0.08 14.72 10.43
CA SER A 45 1.37 14.60 10.63
C SER A 45 1.80 13.28 11.27
N THR A 46 0.86 12.46 11.74
CA THR A 46 1.12 11.22 12.46
C THR A 46 1.22 10.01 11.53
N LYS A 47 1.99 9.00 11.94
CA LYS A 47 2.13 7.75 11.18
C LYS A 47 0.78 7.07 10.95
N LEU A 48 0.62 6.42 9.80
CA LEU A 48 -0.53 5.58 9.54
C LEU A 48 -0.44 4.29 10.38
N GLY A 49 -1.51 3.97 11.11
CA GLY A 49 -1.57 2.75 11.93
C GLY A 49 -1.60 1.47 11.09
N LYS A 50 -1.04 0.37 11.64
CA LYS A 50 -1.08 -0.95 10.99
C LYS A 50 -2.50 -1.38 10.61
N GLY A 51 -3.45 -1.24 11.54
CA GLY A 51 -4.86 -1.59 11.31
C GLY A 51 -5.51 -0.79 10.20
N SER A 52 -5.03 0.43 9.92
CA SER A 52 -5.54 1.26 8.83
C SER A 52 -5.19 0.69 7.46
N HIS A 53 -4.04 0.03 7.31
CA HIS A 53 -3.69 -0.65 6.06
C HIS A 53 -4.62 -1.82 5.76
N ASP A 54 -4.91 -2.66 6.77
CA ASP A 54 -5.82 -3.79 6.62
C ASP A 54 -7.25 -3.32 6.30
N THR A 55 -7.73 -2.29 7.01
CA THR A 55 -9.04 -1.68 6.76
C THR A 55 -9.12 -1.09 5.35
N MET A 56 -8.09 -0.39 4.88
CA MET A 56 -8.06 0.14 3.51
C MET A 56 -8.16 -0.97 2.47
N MET A 57 -7.43 -2.07 2.64
CA MET A 57 -7.50 -3.19 1.70
C MET A 57 -8.89 -3.80 1.66
N ARG A 58 -9.49 -4.02 2.83
CA ARG A 58 -10.86 -4.52 2.95
C ARG A 58 -11.87 -3.59 2.25
N SER A 59 -11.76 -2.29 2.48
CA SER A 59 -12.62 -1.29 1.83
C SER A 59 -12.46 -1.27 0.31
N ILE A 60 -11.23 -1.40 -0.21
CA ILE A 60 -10.98 -1.51 -1.65
C ILE A 60 -11.68 -2.74 -2.24
N CYS A 61 -11.57 -3.91 -1.59
CA CYS A 61 -12.24 -5.12 -2.04
C CYS A 61 -13.76 -4.96 -2.09
N ILE A 62 -14.36 -4.44 -1.00
CA ILE A 62 -15.81 -4.20 -0.90
C ILE A 62 -16.26 -3.24 -2.00
N ASN A 63 -15.61 -2.07 -2.11
CA ASN A 63 -15.99 -1.04 -3.07
C ASN A 63 -15.77 -1.45 -4.53
N SER A 64 -14.88 -2.40 -4.79
CA SER A 64 -14.63 -2.96 -6.12
C SER A 64 -15.57 -4.13 -6.47
N GLY A 65 -16.50 -4.49 -5.59
CA GLY A 65 -17.39 -5.64 -5.78
C GLY A 65 -16.69 -7.00 -5.70
N LEU A 66 -15.48 -7.05 -5.14
CA LEU A 66 -14.74 -8.30 -4.97
C LEU A 66 -15.27 -9.02 -3.74
N ASN A 67 -16.18 -9.97 -3.96
CA ASN A 67 -16.69 -10.85 -2.91
C ASN A 67 -15.83 -12.12 -2.81
N PHE A 68 -15.15 -12.27 -1.69
CA PHE A 68 -14.36 -13.46 -1.39
C PHE A 68 -15.14 -14.29 -0.38
N LYS A 69 -15.78 -15.38 -0.85
CA LYS A 69 -16.51 -16.34 0.00
C LYS A 69 -15.60 -16.78 1.16
N ASP A 70 -15.90 -16.31 2.37
CA ASP A 70 -15.24 -16.63 3.64
C ASP A 70 -13.73 -16.34 3.74
N ARG A 71 -13.17 -15.51 2.86
CA ARG A 71 -11.75 -15.14 2.89
C ARG A 71 -11.58 -13.64 2.84
N SER A 72 -10.70 -13.09 3.67
CA SER A 72 -10.29 -11.69 3.53
C SER A 72 -9.00 -11.61 2.72
N ILE A 73 -8.95 -10.72 1.73
CA ILE A 73 -7.66 -10.27 1.20
C ILE A 73 -7.01 -9.41 2.27
N THR A 74 -5.80 -9.77 2.67
CA THR A 74 -5.02 -9.06 3.68
C THR A 74 -3.73 -8.52 3.08
N ASN A 75 -2.99 -7.74 3.85
CA ASN A 75 -1.62 -7.36 3.49
C ASN A 75 -0.73 -8.57 3.18
N HIS A 76 -0.96 -9.71 3.86
CA HIS A 76 -0.23 -10.95 3.59
C HIS A 76 -0.55 -11.52 2.21
N SER A 77 -1.83 -11.51 1.80
CA SER A 77 -2.24 -11.93 0.45
C SER A 77 -1.53 -11.11 -0.64
N MET A 78 -1.43 -9.79 -0.45
CA MET A 78 -0.71 -8.91 -1.40
C MET A 78 0.77 -9.25 -1.49
N ARG A 79 1.42 -9.56 -0.35
CA ARG A 79 2.82 -9.99 -0.31
C ARG A 79 3.02 -11.30 -1.07
N SER A 80 2.15 -12.30 -0.88
CA SER A 80 2.23 -13.57 -1.59
C SER A 80 2.06 -13.39 -3.10
N THR A 81 1.09 -12.59 -3.54
CA THR A 81 0.94 -12.25 -4.97
C THR A 81 2.13 -11.47 -5.50
N GLY A 82 2.74 -10.59 -4.69
CA GLY A 82 3.97 -9.88 -5.04
C GLY A 82 5.13 -10.83 -5.34
N ILE A 83 5.35 -11.82 -4.47
CA ILE A 83 6.38 -12.85 -4.68
C ILE A 83 6.07 -13.70 -5.91
N TYR A 84 4.82 -14.15 -6.06
CA TYR A 84 4.38 -14.90 -7.24
C TYR A 84 4.70 -14.16 -8.55
N ASN A 85 4.39 -12.85 -8.62
CA ASN A 85 4.70 -12.05 -9.80
C ASN A 85 6.22 -11.92 -10.08
N LEU A 86 7.06 -11.94 -9.05
CA LEU A 86 8.52 -11.94 -9.24
C LEU A 86 8.99 -13.27 -9.83
N VAL A 87 8.45 -14.40 -9.35
CA VAL A 87 8.69 -15.74 -9.91
C VAL A 87 8.32 -15.79 -11.39
N GLU A 88 7.08 -15.37 -11.72
CA GLU A 88 6.59 -15.34 -13.11
C GLU A 88 7.40 -14.40 -14.01
N SER A 89 8.08 -13.40 -13.43
CA SER A 89 8.95 -12.47 -14.17
C SER A 89 10.39 -12.98 -14.31
N GLY A 90 10.69 -14.20 -13.84
CA GLY A 90 12.03 -14.79 -13.90
C GLY A 90 13.05 -14.12 -12.99
N VAL A 91 12.61 -13.38 -11.96
CA VAL A 91 13.50 -12.77 -10.97
C VAL A 91 14.20 -13.87 -10.18
N THR A 92 15.48 -13.69 -9.86
CA THR A 92 16.25 -14.74 -9.16
C THR A 92 15.71 -14.98 -7.75
N LEU A 93 15.95 -16.19 -7.23
CA LEU A 93 15.51 -16.55 -5.87
C LEU A 93 16.12 -15.62 -4.82
N ASP A 94 17.39 -15.25 -4.96
CA ASP A 94 18.08 -14.34 -4.03
C ASP A 94 17.44 -12.94 -4.02
N GLU A 95 17.05 -12.42 -5.19
CA GLU A 95 16.34 -11.14 -5.30
C GLU A 95 14.93 -11.22 -4.71
N GLN A 96 14.22 -12.34 -4.92
CA GLN A 96 12.91 -12.58 -4.31
C GLN A 96 13.01 -12.65 -2.78
N MET A 97 14.02 -13.34 -2.26
CA MET A 97 14.28 -13.46 -0.83
C MET A 97 14.70 -12.12 -0.23
N THR A 98 15.50 -11.33 -0.93
CA THR A 98 15.86 -9.96 -0.53
C THR A 98 14.63 -9.05 -0.49
N PHE A 99 13.78 -9.09 -1.52
CA PHE A 99 12.54 -8.31 -1.59
C PHE A 99 11.58 -8.67 -0.45
N SER A 100 11.37 -9.97 -0.23
CA SER A 100 10.48 -10.45 0.82
C SER A 100 11.13 -10.38 2.20
N ARG A 101 12.45 -10.30 2.31
CA ARG A 101 13.20 -10.49 3.57
C ARG A 101 13.02 -11.87 4.19
N HIS A 102 12.76 -12.91 3.39
CA HIS A 102 12.84 -14.28 3.88
C HIS A 102 14.30 -14.69 4.01
N LYS A 103 14.64 -15.37 5.11
CA LYS A 103 16.00 -15.88 5.36
C LYS A 103 16.21 -17.29 4.85
N THR A 104 15.13 -18.02 4.60
CA THR A 104 15.11 -19.39 4.13
C THR A 104 14.03 -19.54 3.08
N ILE A 105 14.18 -20.55 2.23
CA ILE A 105 13.13 -21.05 1.35
C ILE A 105 12.16 -21.82 2.26
N ALA A 106 10.86 -21.54 2.14
CA ALA A 106 9.81 -22.27 2.85
C ALA A 106 9.35 -23.47 2.03
#